data_AF-Q7UFX3-F1
#
_entry.id   AF-Q7UFX3-F1
#
_cell.length_a   1.000
_cell.length_b   1.000
_cell.length_c   1.000
_cell.angle_alpha   90.00
_cell.angle_beta   90.00
_cell.angle_gamma   90.00
#
_symmetry.space_group_name_H-M   'P 1'
#
loop_
_entity.id
_entity.type
_entity.pdbx_description
1 polymer ?
#
loop_
_entity_poly.entity_id
_entity_poly.type
_entity_poly.pdbx_seq_one_letter_code
_entity_poly.pdbx_strand_id
1 'polypeptide(L)' 'MKKLLEQGSRDQFVAIDVETGDYEVADEAHAAGTRLRQRRSDPQVFIAKVGHSAAFHALRLTSGDGIERND' A
#
# COMPACT_ATOMS: atom_id res chain seq x y z
N MET A 1 8.40 3.54 -11.37
CA MET A 1 7.88 4.75 -10.70
C MET A 1 7.94 6.06 -11.51
N LYS A 2 8.97 6.31 -12.35
CA LYS A 2 9.05 7.58 -13.12
C LYS A 2 7.80 7.89 -13.96
N LYS A 3 7.22 6.87 -14.61
CA LYS A 3 5.97 6.97 -15.37
C LYS A 3 4.74 7.44 -14.55
N LEU A 4 4.69 7.17 -13.24
CA LEU A 4 3.58 7.60 -12.37
C LEU A 4 3.49 9.13 -12.29
N LEU A 5 4.66 9.77 -12.22
CA LEU A 5 4.80 11.22 -12.17
C LEU A 5 4.49 11.86 -13.53
N GLU A 6 4.74 11.12 -14.61
CA GLU A 6 4.49 11.55 -15.99
C GLU A 6 3.03 11.33 -16.44
N GLN A 7 2.31 10.38 -15.82
CA GLN A 7 0.93 9.99 -16.20
C GLN A 7 -0.17 10.76 -15.45
N GLY A 8 0.17 11.79 -14.68
CA GLY A 8 -0.85 12.64 -14.03
C GLY A 8 -1.50 12.01 -12.79
N SER A 9 -0.89 11.00 -12.17
CA SER A 9 -1.36 10.41 -10.90
C SER A 9 -1.21 11.33 -9.69
N ARG A 10 -1.08 12.64 -9.91
CA ARG A 10 -1.01 13.65 -8.85
C ARG A 10 -2.28 13.52 -8.00
N ASP A 11 -2.13 13.58 -6.69
CA ASP A 11 -3.20 13.40 -5.70
C ASP A 11 -3.73 11.97 -5.48
N GLN A 12 -3.27 10.99 -6.24
CA GLN A 12 -3.58 9.58 -5.98
C GLN A 12 -2.61 8.97 -4.97
N PHE A 13 -2.95 7.80 -4.43
CA PHE A 13 -2.08 7.00 -3.58
C PHE A 13 -1.39 5.91 -4.39
N VAL A 14 -0.11 5.69 -4.10
CA VAL A 14 0.65 4.54 -4.58
C VAL A 14 0.89 3.59 -3.42
N ALA A 15 0.58 2.31 -3.63
CA ALA A 15 1.01 1.21 -2.78
C ALA A 15 2.15 0.47 -3.48
N ILE A 16 3.27 0.26 -2.78
CA ILE A 16 4.48 -0.36 -3.32
C ILE A 16 4.81 -1.56 -2.45
N ASP A 17 5.05 -2.70 -3.09
CA ASP A 17 5.71 -3.83 -2.45
C ASP A 17 7.21 -3.55 -2.41
N VAL A 18 7.75 -3.31 -1.22
CA VAL A 18 9.14 -2.89 -1.03
C VAL A 18 10.13 -3.95 -1.51
N GLU A 19 9.78 -5.23 -1.42
CA GLU A 19 10.67 -6.32 -1.80
C GLU A 19 10.86 -6.42 -3.31
N THR A 20 9.80 -6.12 -4.07
CA THR A 20 9.78 -6.42 -5.51
C THR A 20 9.65 -5.18 -6.40
N GLY A 21 9.26 -4.04 -5.81
CA GLY A 21 8.99 -2.79 -6.52
C GLY A 21 7.70 -2.79 -7.33
N ASP A 22 6.90 -3.87 -7.28
CA ASP A 22 5.55 -3.89 -7.83
C ASP A 22 4.68 -2.84 -7.11
N TYR A 23 3.80 -2.19 -7.86
CA TYR A 23 2.99 -1.11 -7.31
C TYR A 23 1.59 -1.08 -7.91
N GLU A 24 0.69 -0.45 -7.16
CA GLU A 24 -0.69 -0.15 -7.57
C GLU A 24 -1.01 1.31 -7.24
N VAL A 25 -1.88 1.92 -8.03
CA VAL A 25 -2.35 3.31 -7.83
C VAL A 25 -3.87 3.34 -7.69
N ALA A 26 -4.35 4.16 -6.76
CA ALA A 26 -5.78 4.43 -6.60
C ALA A 26 -6.02 5.79 -5.93
N ASP A 27 -7.24 6.30 -6.01
CA ASP A 27 -7.61 7.57 -5.37
C ASP A 27 -7.62 7.48 -3.83
N GLU A 28 -7.74 6.27 -3.30
CA GLU A 28 -7.73 5.99 -1.86
C GLU A 28 -6.59 5.04 -1.48
N ALA A 29 -5.93 5.30 -0.34
CA ALA A 29 -4.83 4.48 0.18
C ALA A 29 -5.22 3.00 0.36
N HIS A 30 -6.41 2.75 0.93
CA HIS A 30 -6.88 1.38 1.15
C HIS A 30 -7.10 0.64 -0.17
N ALA A 31 -7.66 1.30 -1.18
CA ALA A 31 -7.89 0.71 -2.49
C ALA A 31 -6.56 0.32 -3.18
N ALA A 32 -5.54 1.19 -3.13
CA ALA A 32 -4.21 0.88 -3.66
C ALA A 32 -3.59 -0.33 -2.95
N GLY A 33 -3.65 -0.37 -1.61
CA GLY A 33 -3.13 -1.50 -0.83
C GLY A 33 -3.88 -2.81 -1.09
N THR A 34 -5.21 -2.78 -1.20
CA THR A 34 -6.04 -3.95 -1.48
C THR A 34 -5.73 -4.53 -2.86
N ARG A 35 -5.60 -3.69 -3.89
CA ARG A 35 -5.21 -4.15 -5.24
C ARG A 35 -3.85 -4.84 -5.24
N LEU A 36 -2.88 -4.27 -4.52
CA LEU A 36 -1.54 -4.85 -4.46
C LEU A 36 -1.55 -6.23 -3.77
N ARG A 37 -2.32 -6.38 -2.69
CA ARG A 37 -2.51 -7.66 -2.00
C ARG A 37 -3.30 -8.70 -2.81
N GLN A 38 -4.13 -8.27 -3.76
CA GLN A 38 -4.80 -9.20 -4.68
C GLN A 38 -3.82 -9.75 -5.73
N ARG A 39 -2.84 -8.94 -6.15
CA ARG A 39 -1.84 -9.31 -7.17
C ARG A 39 -0.62 -10.04 -6.59
N ARG A 40 -0.26 -9.78 -5.33
CA ARG A 40 0.93 -10.34 -4.67
C ARG A 40 0.56 -11.05 -3.38
N SER A 41 1.13 -12.23 -3.17
CA SER A 41 1.00 -12.96 -1.91
C SER A 41 1.94 -12.34 -0.88
N ASP A 42 1.39 -11.82 0.22
CA ASP A 42 2.10 -11.20 1.37
C ASP A 42 3.08 -10.04 1.02
N PRO A 43 2.63 -8.96 0.33
CA PRO A 43 3.52 -7.84 0.00
C PRO A 43 3.92 -7.05 1.25
N GLN A 44 5.16 -6.57 1.29
CA GLN A 44 5.61 -5.58 2.28
C GLN A 44 5.22 -4.18 1.79
N VAL A 45 4.04 -3.70 2.21
CA VAL A 45 3.42 -2.51 1.62
C VAL A 45 3.93 -1.20 2.21
N PHE A 46 4.49 -0.33 1.37
CA PHE A 46 4.67 1.10 1.61
C PHE A 46 3.60 1.91 0.86
N ILE A 47 2.95 2.89 1.50
CA ILE A 47 1.92 3.72 0.87
C ILE A 47 2.29 5.21 0.98
N ALA A 48 2.19 5.94 -0.13
CA ALA A 48 2.38 7.38 -0.18
C ALA A 48 1.37 8.05 -1.12
N LYS A 49 1.07 9.34 -0.87
CA LYS A 49 0.28 10.16 -1.78
C LYS A 49 1.21 10.84 -2.78
N VAL A 50 0.94 10.68 -4.07
CA VAL A 50 1.79 11.17 -5.16
C VAL A 50 1.78 12.71 -5.18
N GLY A 51 2.98 13.30 -5.26
CA GLY A 51 3.16 14.74 -5.26
C GLY A 51 3.00 15.41 -3.89
N HIS A 52 2.85 14.63 -2.82
CA HIS A 52 2.74 15.12 -1.44
C HIS A 52 3.80 14.46 -0.56
N SER A 53 4.50 15.25 0.25
CA SER A 53 5.44 14.76 1.26
C SER A 53 4.69 14.25 2.49
N ALA A 54 3.84 13.22 2.32
CA ALA A 54 3.17 12.57 3.44
C ALA A 54 3.60 11.10 3.49
N ALA A 55 4.29 10.73 4.57
CA ALA A 55 4.62 9.36 4.90
C ALA A 55 3.53 8.78 5.82
N PHE A 56 3.00 7.60 5.48
CA PHE A 56 2.10 6.86 6.37
C PHE A 56 2.68 5.48 6.66
N HIS A 57 2.57 5.04 7.91
CA HIS A 57 3.02 3.72 8.35
C HIS A 57 1.85 2.76 8.28
N ALA A 58 1.87 1.81 7.34
CA ALA A 58 0.87 0.75 7.28
C ALA A 58 1.27 -0.38 8.23
N LEU A 59 0.53 -0.55 9.33
CA LEU A 59 0.75 -1.64 10.28
C LEU A 59 0.39 -2.98 9.64
N ARG A 60 1.23 -4.00 9.89
CA ARG A 60 0.96 -5.39 9.53
C ARG A 60 0.00 -5.98 10.57
N LEU A 61 -1.22 -6.31 10.17
CA LEU A 61 -2.09 -7.19 10.93
C LEU A 61 -1.88 -8.60 10.39
N THR A 62 -1.10 -9.43 11.09
CA THR A 62 -1.05 -10.86 10.80
C THR A 62 -2.22 -11.54 11.49
N SER A 63 -3.03 -12.28 10.73
CA SER A 63 -3.92 -13.30 11.29
C SER A 63 -3.04 -14.38 11.94
N GLY A 64 -2.69 -14.17 13.19
CA GLY A 64 -1.68 -14.93 13.95
C GLY A 64 -1.47 -14.36 15.35
N ASP A 65 -1.82 -13.09 15.57
CA ASP A 65 -1.92 -12.54 16.93
C ASP A 65 -3.25 -12.97 17.55
N GLY A 66 -3.17 -14.02 18.36
CA GLY A 66 -4.29 -14.58 19.09
C GLY A 66 -5.02 -13.51 19.90
N ILE A 67 -6.27 -13.25 19.53
CA ILE A 67 -7.25 -12.71 20.47
C ILE A 67 -7.63 -13.91 21.34
N GLU A 68 -6.85 -14.20 22.39
CA GLU A 68 -7.38 -14.99 23.50
C GLU A 68 -8.54 -14.18 24.09
N ARG A 69 -9.76 -14.63 23.78
CA ARG A 69 -10.93 -14.27 24.57
C ARG A 69 -10.76 -15.00 25.89
N ASN A 70 -10.46 -14.25 26.94
CA ASN A 70 -10.58 -14.75 28.30
C ASN A 70 -12.07 -14.82 28.62
N ASP A 71 -12.51 -15.99 29.08
CA ASP A 71 -13.90 -16.31 29.41
C ASP A 71 -14.46 -15.45 30.55
#